data_AF-A0A455UFD1-F1
#
_entry.id   AF-A0A455UFD1-F1
#
_cell.length_a   1.000
_cell.length_b   1.000
_cell.length_c   1.000
_cell.angle_alpha   90.00
_cell.angle_beta   90.00
_cell.angle_gamma   90.00
#
_symmetry.space_group_name_H-M   'P 1'
#
loop_
_entity.id
_entity.type
_entity.pdbx_description
1 polymer ?
#
loop_
_entity_poly.entity_id
_entity_poly.type
_entity_poly.pdbx_seq_one_letter_code
_entity_poly.pdbx_strand_id
1 'polypeptide(L)'
;MTVSSAPWRQPVDRTPVWMMRQAGRYLPEYRASRADAGSFMDLCRNHDLACEVTLQPLERYPLDAAILFSDILTIPDAMGLGLYFETGEGPKFRKTVRTQEEVAALSVPDAERDLDYVMRAVSTIRRELNGRMPLIGFSGSPWTLATYMVEGGSSKDFRHLKTMLYDTPDTMHQLLDTLAHAVTDYLNAQIRAGAQAVQIF
;
A
#
# COMPACT_ATOMS: atom_id res chain seq x y z
N MET A 1 -6.91 13.58 -26.43
CA MET A 1 -7.53 12.42 -25.74
C MET A 1 -6.76 12.25 -24.44
N THR A 2 -7.43 12.09 -23.30
CA THR A 2 -6.75 12.09 -21.99
C THR A 2 -5.95 10.81 -21.76
N VAL A 3 -4.77 10.99 -21.16
CA VAL A 3 -3.82 9.92 -20.83
C VAL A 3 -4.43 8.83 -19.92
N SER A 4 -5.50 9.16 -19.19
CA SER A 4 -6.31 8.24 -18.38
C SER A 4 -7.00 7.10 -19.16
N SER A 5 -7.04 7.18 -20.49
CA SER A 5 -7.69 6.17 -21.34
C SER A 5 -6.78 5.02 -21.78
N ALA A 6 -5.45 5.18 -21.65
CA ALA A 6 -4.47 4.19 -22.10
C ALA A 6 -4.61 2.80 -21.44
N PRO A 7 -4.91 2.66 -20.13
CA PRO A 7 -5.13 1.35 -19.52
C PRO A 7 -6.26 0.54 -20.17
N TRP A 8 -7.23 1.22 -20.78
CA TRP A 8 -8.36 0.62 -21.49
C TRP A 8 -8.06 0.31 -22.97
N ARG A 9 -6.78 0.39 -23.37
CA ARG A 9 -6.31 0.18 -24.76
C ARG A 9 -6.98 1.11 -25.77
N GLN A 10 -7.39 2.30 -25.32
CA GLN A 10 -7.90 3.33 -26.21
C GLN A 10 -6.75 4.12 -26.83
N PRO A 11 -6.91 4.64 -28.06
CA PRO A 11 -5.91 5.49 -28.69
C PRO A 11 -5.61 6.74 -27.84
N VAL A 12 -4.33 7.09 -27.74
CA VAL A 12 -3.83 8.28 -27.04
C VAL A 12 -2.84 9.03 -27.92
N ASP A 13 -2.64 10.31 -27.64
CA ASP A 13 -1.74 11.20 -28.38
C ASP A 13 -0.26 10.94 -28.09
N ARG A 14 0.06 10.43 -26.89
CA ARG A 14 1.39 9.96 -26.49
C ARG A 14 1.30 8.86 -25.44
N THR A 15 2.39 8.13 -25.25
CA THR A 15 2.51 7.11 -24.19
C THR A 15 2.49 7.77 -22.80
N PRO A 16 1.63 7.32 -21.86
CA PRO A 16 1.66 7.75 -20.45
C PRO A 16 2.96 7.37 -19.77
N VAL A 17 3.42 8.20 -18.82
CA VAL A 17 4.53 7.86 -17.92
C VAL A 17 4.23 8.24 -16.47
N TRP A 18 4.56 7.32 -15.56
CA TRP A 18 4.68 7.54 -14.13
C TRP A 18 5.78 6.60 -13.61
N MET A 19 6.30 6.85 -12.42
CA MET A 19 7.44 6.08 -11.90
C MET A 19 7.10 5.44 -10.55
N MET A 20 7.40 4.14 -10.41
CA MET A 20 7.35 3.49 -9.11
C MET A 20 8.28 4.22 -8.12
N ARG A 21 7.76 4.50 -6.92
CA ARG A 21 8.45 5.29 -5.89
C ARG A 21 8.80 6.73 -6.33
N GLN A 22 7.95 7.36 -7.15
CA GLN A 22 8.07 8.78 -7.52
C GLN A 22 8.07 9.72 -6.31
N ALA A 23 7.30 9.41 -5.26
CA ALA A 23 7.46 10.07 -3.95
C ALA A 23 8.51 9.31 -3.15
N GLY A 24 9.72 9.86 -3.01
CA GLY A 24 10.78 9.14 -2.31
C GLY A 24 12.08 9.92 -2.09
N ARG A 25 13.00 9.26 -1.37
CA ARG A 25 14.27 9.81 -0.85
C ARG A 25 15.19 10.48 -1.88
N TYR A 26 14.99 10.25 -3.17
CA TYR A 26 15.76 10.95 -4.21
C TYR A 26 15.40 12.44 -4.29
N LEU A 27 14.18 12.82 -3.86
CA LEU A 27 13.75 14.20 -3.73
C LEU A 27 14.25 14.80 -2.39
N PRO A 28 14.92 15.97 -2.41
CA PRO A 28 15.28 16.71 -1.21
C PRO A 28 14.09 17.08 -0.32
N GLU A 29 13.00 17.55 -0.92
CA GLU A 29 11.76 17.95 -0.23
C GLU A 29 11.08 16.76 0.47
N TYR A 30 11.07 15.59 -0.15
CA TYR A 30 10.58 14.37 0.49
C TYR A 30 11.38 14.05 1.77
N ARG A 31 12.70 14.25 1.73
CA ARG A 31 13.58 14.02 2.89
C ARG A 31 13.28 15.01 4.00
N ALA A 32 12.93 16.26 3.67
CA ALA A 32 12.52 17.27 4.64
C ALA A 32 11.18 16.89 5.30
N SER A 33 10.12 16.65 4.52
CA SER A 33 8.81 16.27 5.08
C SER A 33 8.87 14.98 5.90
N ARG A 34 9.72 14.02 5.49
CA ARG A 34 9.97 12.79 6.25
C ARG A 34 10.69 13.05 7.59
N ALA A 35 11.61 14.02 7.64
CA ALA A 35 12.29 14.37 8.88
C ALA A 35 11.31 15.03 9.86
N ASP A 36 10.42 15.88 9.36
CA ASP A 36 9.40 16.57 10.16
C ASP A 36 8.32 15.62 10.69
N ALA A 37 7.94 14.61 9.90
CA ALA A 37 6.99 13.58 10.31
C ALA A 37 7.53 12.64 11.42
N GLY A 38 8.85 12.61 11.65
CA GLY A 38 9.49 11.72 12.62
C GLY A 38 9.70 10.30 12.10
N SER A 39 8.62 9.60 11.73
CA SER A 39 8.70 8.23 11.19
C SER A 39 7.96 8.05 9.86
N PHE A 40 8.26 6.94 9.17
CA PHE A 40 7.58 6.62 7.91
C PHE A 40 6.09 6.33 8.12
N MET A 41 5.73 5.65 9.22
CA MET A 41 4.32 5.38 9.51
C MET A 41 3.56 6.63 9.94
N ASP A 42 4.21 7.55 10.66
CA ASP A 42 3.59 8.84 11.00
C ASP A 42 3.32 9.67 9.73
N LEU A 43 4.25 9.61 8.76
CA LEU A 43 4.05 10.22 7.45
C LEU A 43 2.89 9.59 6.68
N CYS A 44 2.73 8.25 6.71
CA CYS A 44 1.61 7.57 6.07
C CYS A 44 0.26 7.82 6.77
N ARG A 45 0.24 7.94 8.10
CA ARG A 45 -0.98 8.15 8.90
C ARG A 45 -1.46 9.61 8.90
N ASN A 46 -0.58 10.55 8.58
CA ASN A 46 -0.96 11.95 8.40
C ASN A 46 -1.39 12.22 6.95
N HIS A 47 -2.70 12.30 6.72
CA HIS A 47 -3.27 12.55 5.39
C HIS A 47 -2.76 13.83 4.70
N ASP A 48 -2.48 14.91 5.44
CA ASP A 48 -1.97 16.16 4.85
C ASP A 48 -0.53 15.97 4.34
N LEU A 49 0.32 15.35 5.16
CA LEU A 49 1.70 15.04 4.77
C LEU A 49 1.76 13.98 3.66
N ALA A 50 0.93 12.94 3.73
CA ALA A 50 0.82 11.94 2.68
C ALA A 50 0.37 12.58 1.35
N CYS A 51 -0.54 13.56 1.40
CA CYS A 51 -0.93 14.35 0.24
C CYS A 51 0.24 15.18 -0.29
N GLU A 52 0.90 15.95 0.58
CA GLU A 52 2.06 16.77 0.21
C GLU A 52 3.11 15.95 -0.54
N VAL A 53 3.59 14.84 0.05
CA VAL A 53 4.64 14.03 -0.56
C VAL A 53 4.20 13.33 -1.85
N THR A 54 2.90 13.05 -2.00
CA THR A 54 2.33 12.52 -3.26
C THR A 54 2.41 13.54 -4.39
N LEU A 55 2.22 14.83 -4.08
CA LEU A 55 2.22 15.92 -5.06
C LEU A 55 3.63 16.39 -5.44
N GLN A 56 4.61 16.31 -4.53
CA GLN A 56 6.00 16.73 -4.77
C GLN A 56 6.60 16.34 -6.14
N PRO A 57 6.56 15.08 -6.60
CA PRO A 57 7.13 14.72 -7.91
C PRO A 57 6.42 15.37 -9.10
N LEU A 58 5.14 15.69 -8.96
CA LEU A 58 4.32 16.28 -10.03
C LEU A 58 4.70 17.74 -10.30
N GLU A 59 5.29 18.41 -9.31
CA GLU A 59 5.79 19.78 -9.44
C GLU A 59 7.18 19.84 -10.10
N ARG A 60 7.87 18.70 -10.21
CA ARG A 60 9.17 18.59 -10.89
C ARG A 60 9.09 18.00 -12.28
N TYR A 61 8.18 17.06 -12.49
CA TYR A 61 8.15 16.22 -13.67
C TYR A 61 6.73 16.18 -14.25
N PRO A 62 6.57 16.25 -15.58
CA PRO A 62 5.27 16.18 -16.24
C PRO A 62 4.77 14.72 -16.29
N LEU A 63 4.48 14.15 -15.12
CA LEU A 63 3.95 12.79 -14.97
C LEU A 63 2.47 12.75 -15.30
N ASP A 64 2.01 11.58 -15.74
CA ASP A 64 0.64 11.36 -16.20
C ASP A 64 -0.28 10.74 -15.15
N ALA A 65 0.26 10.34 -14.00
CA ALA A 65 -0.48 9.81 -12.88
C ALA A 65 0.20 10.14 -11.57
N ALA A 66 -0.60 10.36 -10.54
CA ALA A 66 -0.17 10.33 -9.16
C ALA A 66 -0.41 8.93 -8.60
N ILE A 67 0.44 8.48 -7.69
CA ILE A 67 0.20 7.26 -6.90
C ILE A 67 0.16 7.65 -5.43
N LEU A 68 -0.83 7.13 -4.70
CA LEU A 68 -0.98 7.29 -3.26
C LEU A 68 0.36 7.03 -2.55
N PHE A 69 0.74 7.91 -1.64
CA PHE A 69 1.81 7.62 -0.69
C PHE A 69 1.25 6.83 0.50
N SER A 70 1.55 5.54 0.56
CA SER A 70 1.17 4.61 1.64
C SER A 70 2.17 3.45 1.68
N ASP A 71 1.85 2.37 2.41
CA ASP A 71 2.62 1.13 2.45
C ASP A 71 1.71 -0.09 2.25
N ILE A 72 2.24 -1.15 1.62
CA ILE A 72 1.49 -2.40 1.42
C ILE A 72 1.15 -3.08 2.76
N LEU A 73 1.95 -2.84 3.80
CA LEU A 73 1.82 -3.49 5.11
C LEU A 73 0.80 -2.84 6.02
N THR A 74 0.04 -1.86 5.53
CA THR A 74 -1.07 -1.22 6.26
C THR A 74 -2.17 -2.21 6.64
N ILE A 75 -2.54 -3.15 5.75
CA ILE A 75 -3.53 -4.20 6.05
C ILE A 75 -3.05 -5.10 7.21
N PRO A 76 -1.86 -5.74 7.15
CA PRO A 76 -1.35 -6.51 8.28
C PRO A 76 -1.15 -5.70 9.58
N ASP A 77 -0.82 -4.40 9.49
CA ASP A 77 -0.75 -3.53 10.66
C ASP A 77 -2.13 -3.35 11.31
N ALA A 78 -3.17 -3.13 10.50
CA ALA A 78 -4.57 -3.07 10.96
C ALA A 78 -5.08 -4.41 11.53
N MET A 79 -4.51 -5.54 11.10
CA MET A 79 -4.73 -6.86 11.72
C MET A 79 -4.03 -7.04 13.08
N GLY A 80 -3.33 -6.01 13.58
CA GLY A 80 -2.77 -6.00 14.94
C GLY A 80 -1.44 -6.74 15.10
N LEU A 81 -0.70 -6.95 13.99
CA LEU A 81 0.61 -7.60 14.02
C LEU A 81 1.74 -6.69 14.54
N GLY A 82 1.47 -5.39 14.65
CA GLY A 82 2.39 -4.39 15.19
C GLY A 82 3.55 -4.12 14.26
N LEU A 83 3.27 -3.44 13.15
CA LEU A 83 4.29 -3.04 12.17
C LEU A 83 5.25 -2.02 12.81
N TYR A 84 6.54 -2.19 12.56
CA TYR A 84 7.55 -1.18 12.88
C TYR A 84 8.64 -1.18 11.82
N PHE A 85 9.32 -0.05 11.69
CA PHE A 85 10.42 0.13 10.74
C PHE A 85 11.71 0.29 11.50
N GLU A 86 12.64 -0.64 11.29
CA GLU A 86 13.97 -0.58 11.87
C GLU A 86 14.96 0.06 10.89
N THR A 87 15.76 1.00 11.40
CA THR A 87 16.67 1.79 10.58
C THR A 87 17.68 0.89 9.88
N GLY A 88 17.57 0.80 8.55
CA GLY A 88 18.47 -0.01 7.71
C GLY A 88 18.02 -1.45 7.48
N GLU A 89 17.05 -1.95 8.25
CA GLU A 89 16.59 -3.36 8.15
C GLU A 89 15.21 -3.51 7.50
N GLY A 90 14.45 -2.41 7.37
CA GLY A 90 13.15 -2.41 6.71
C GLY A 90 11.98 -2.71 7.66
N PRO A 91 10.81 -3.09 7.12
CA PRO A 91 9.64 -3.36 7.94
C PRO A 91 9.74 -4.70 8.66
N LYS A 92 9.26 -4.72 9.90
CA LYS A 92 9.15 -5.91 10.76
C LYS A 92 7.82 -5.92 11.51
N PHE A 93 7.39 -7.10 11.91
CA PHE A 93 6.21 -7.28 12.76
C PHE A 93 6.58 -7.77 14.15
N ARG A 94 5.86 -7.29 15.17
CA ARG A 94 5.98 -7.79 16.54
C ARG A 94 5.38 -9.17 16.72
N LYS A 95 4.38 -9.51 15.91
CA LYS A 95 3.71 -10.82 15.90
C LYS A 95 3.76 -11.41 14.49
N THR A 96 4.06 -12.69 14.40
CA THR A 96 4.00 -13.45 13.15
C THR A 96 2.74 -14.31 13.11
N VAL A 97 2.41 -14.81 11.94
CA VAL A 97 1.30 -15.77 11.74
C VAL A 97 1.87 -17.04 11.13
N ARG A 98 1.98 -18.11 11.92
CA ARG A 98 2.68 -19.36 11.56
C ARG A 98 1.88 -20.62 11.87
N THR A 99 0.90 -20.56 12.75
CA THR A 99 0.04 -21.71 13.08
C THR A 99 -1.39 -21.51 12.60
N GLN A 100 -2.16 -22.60 12.57
CA GLN A 100 -3.57 -22.57 12.21
C GLN A 100 -4.38 -21.70 13.18
N GLU A 101 -4.07 -21.74 14.47
CA GLU A 101 -4.72 -20.93 15.50
C GLU A 101 -4.44 -19.44 15.30
N GLU A 102 -3.21 -19.09 14.95
CA GLU A 102 -2.83 -17.69 14.66
C GLU A 102 -3.55 -17.17 13.41
N VAL A 103 -3.69 -18.00 12.36
CA VAL A 103 -4.46 -17.65 11.16
C VAL A 103 -5.95 -17.50 11.50
N ALA A 104 -6.52 -18.44 12.27
CA ALA A 104 -7.93 -18.40 12.66
C ALA A 104 -8.27 -17.22 13.60
N ALA A 105 -7.28 -16.69 14.32
CA ALA A 105 -7.44 -15.51 15.15
C ALA A 105 -7.41 -14.19 14.36
N LEU A 106 -7.03 -14.21 13.08
CA LEU A 106 -7.09 -13.03 12.22
C LEU A 106 -8.54 -12.63 11.95
N SER A 107 -8.76 -11.32 11.87
CA SER A 107 -10.01 -10.75 11.38
C SER A 107 -9.72 -9.90 10.15
N VAL A 108 -10.68 -9.85 9.23
CA VAL A 108 -10.63 -8.93 8.08
C VAL A 108 -10.87 -7.52 8.64
N PRO A 109 -9.90 -6.59 8.52
CA PRO A 109 -10.10 -5.23 8.98
C PRO A 109 -11.18 -4.55 8.13
N ASP A 110 -11.95 -3.66 8.75
CA ASP A 110 -12.88 -2.78 8.04
C ASP A 110 -12.06 -1.64 7.42
N ALA A 111 -11.99 -1.56 6.08
CA ALA A 111 -11.12 -0.61 5.43
C ALA A 111 -11.48 0.87 5.67
N GLU A 112 -12.77 1.17 5.89
CA GLU A 112 -13.22 2.55 6.11
C GLU A 112 -13.02 2.98 7.56
N ARG A 113 -13.07 2.04 8.51
CA ARG A 113 -12.85 2.30 9.94
C ARG A 113 -11.38 2.17 10.36
N ASP A 114 -10.76 1.02 10.07
CA ASP A 114 -9.46 0.64 10.61
C ASP A 114 -8.29 1.20 9.77
N LEU A 115 -8.57 1.62 8.53
CA LEU A 115 -7.63 2.21 7.58
C LEU A 115 -8.09 3.59 7.09
N ASP A 116 -8.86 4.31 7.92
CA ASP A 116 -9.47 5.60 7.58
C ASP A 116 -8.47 6.65 7.08
N TYR A 117 -7.26 6.65 7.64
CA TYR A 117 -6.19 7.59 7.31
C TYR A 117 -5.76 7.44 5.85
N VAL A 118 -5.80 6.23 5.30
CA VAL A 118 -5.53 5.99 3.88
C VAL A 118 -6.67 6.57 3.04
N MET A 119 -7.93 6.31 3.41
CA MET A 119 -9.09 6.79 2.67
C MET A 119 -9.17 8.32 2.66
N ARG A 120 -8.81 8.94 3.80
CA ARG A 120 -8.67 10.40 3.93
C ARG A 120 -7.53 10.93 3.06
N ALA A 121 -6.38 10.26 3.01
CA ALA A 121 -5.28 10.64 2.13
C ALA A 121 -5.71 10.57 0.65
N VAL A 122 -6.37 9.48 0.23
CA VAL A 122 -6.90 9.34 -1.14
C VAL A 122 -7.87 10.47 -1.47
N SER A 123 -8.83 10.75 -0.59
CA SER A 123 -9.81 11.83 -0.79
C SER A 123 -9.15 13.21 -0.89
N THR A 124 -8.16 13.46 -0.03
CA THR A 124 -7.40 14.73 0.00
C THR A 124 -6.58 14.90 -1.27
N ILE A 125 -5.79 13.90 -1.66
CA ILE A 125 -4.99 13.91 -2.89
C ILE A 125 -5.91 14.10 -4.09
N ARG A 126 -7.04 13.39 -4.16
CA ARG A 126 -7.97 13.50 -5.28
C ARG A 126 -8.51 14.92 -5.43
N ARG A 127 -8.82 15.58 -4.31
CA ARG A 127 -9.25 16.99 -4.29
C ARG A 127 -8.13 17.92 -4.76
N GLU A 128 -6.93 17.79 -4.21
CA GLU A 128 -5.80 18.66 -4.56
C GLU A 128 -5.34 18.47 -6.01
N LEU A 129 -5.45 17.27 -6.57
CA LEU A 129 -5.20 17.03 -8.00
C LEU A 129 -6.21 17.76 -8.89
N ASN A 130 -7.40 18.11 -8.40
CA ASN A 130 -8.42 18.89 -9.09
C ASN A 130 -8.65 18.47 -10.55
N GLY A 131 -8.70 17.16 -10.81
CA GLY A 131 -8.90 16.61 -12.15
C GLY A 131 -7.69 16.68 -13.10
N ARG A 132 -6.53 17.21 -12.67
CA ARG A 132 -5.29 17.32 -13.47
C ARG A 132 -4.82 15.98 -14.04
N MET A 133 -4.90 14.92 -13.26
CA MET A 133 -4.46 13.56 -13.63
C MET A 133 -5.15 12.49 -12.77
N PRO A 134 -5.12 11.20 -13.17
CA PRO A 134 -5.60 10.11 -12.34
C PRO A 134 -4.77 9.90 -11.07
N LEU A 135 -5.45 9.49 -9.99
CA LEU A 135 -4.82 8.95 -8.79
C LEU A 135 -4.87 7.42 -8.80
N ILE A 136 -3.71 6.80 -8.62
CA ILE A 136 -3.53 5.35 -8.47
C ILE A 136 -3.56 5.02 -6.97
N GLY A 137 -4.54 4.22 -6.55
CA GLY A 137 -4.52 3.51 -5.27
C GLY A 137 -3.74 2.20 -5.39
N PHE A 138 -3.40 1.56 -4.27
CA PHE A 138 -2.69 0.28 -4.34
C PHE A 138 -2.83 -0.58 -3.10
N SER A 139 -2.45 -1.84 -3.23
CA SER A 139 -2.30 -2.80 -2.14
C SER A 139 -1.19 -3.81 -2.46
N GLY A 140 -0.72 -4.54 -1.45
CA GLY A 140 0.02 -5.78 -1.69
C GLY A 140 -0.92 -6.92 -2.08
N SER A 141 -0.43 -7.87 -2.87
CA SER A 141 -1.17 -9.11 -3.14
C SER A 141 -1.33 -9.95 -1.87
N PRO A 142 -2.36 -10.81 -1.76
CA PRO A 142 -2.50 -11.71 -0.62
C PRO A 142 -1.24 -12.54 -0.34
N TRP A 143 -0.58 -13.03 -1.38
CA TRP A 143 0.69 -13.75 -1.25
C TRP A 143 1.81 -12.86 -0.71
N THR A 144 1.99 -11.67 -1.28
CA THR A 144 3.02 -10.71 -0.85
C THR A 144 2.82 -10.34 0.62
N LEU A 145 1.59 -10.05 1.05
CA LEU A 145 1.27 -9.73 2.44
C LEU A 145 1.55 -10.91 3.37
N ALA A 146 1.12 -12.12 2.99
CA ALA A 146 1.40 -13.34 3.74
C ALA A 146 2.90 -13.53 3.95
N THR A 147 3.75 -13.25 2.94
CA THR A 147 5.21 -13.37 3.11
C THR A 147 5.74 -12.57 4.29
N TYR A 148 5.29 -11.32 4.47
CA TYR A 148 5.72 -10.50 5.60
C TYR A 148 5.09 -10.94 6.93
N MET A 149 3.82 -11.36 6.91
CA MET A 149 3.10 -11.80 8.11
C MET A 149 3.69 -13.08 8.69
N VAL A 150 4.08 -14.04 7.84
CA VAL A 150 4.64 -15.33 8.27
C VAL A 150 6.12 -15.18 8.63
N GLU A 151 6.90 -14.45 7.83
CA GLU A 151 8.34 -14.28 8.05
C GLU A 151 8.64 -13.27 9.17
N GLY A 152 7.73 -12.32 9.43
CA GLY A 152 7.91 -11.22 10.39
C GLY A 152 8.68 -10.03 9.84
N GLY A 153 8.98 -10.02 8.53
CA GLY A 153 9.77 -8.98 7.86
C GLY A 153 10.21 -9.44 6.48
N SER A 154 11.20 -8.75 5.92
CA SER A 154 11.78 -9.17 4.63
C SER A 154 12.57 -10.47 4.78
N SER A 155 12.36 -11.41 3.87
CA SER A 155 13.04 -12.72 3.85
C SER A 155 13.64 -12.98 2.48
N LYS A 156 14.80 -13.66 2.44
CA LYS A 156 15.48 -13.99 1.17
C LYS A 156 15.05 -15.34 0.60
N ASP A 157 14.66 -16.26 1.48
CA ASP A 157 14.34 -17.64 1.11
C ASP A 157 12.91 -18.05 1.46
N PHE A 158 12.21 -17.27 2.30
CA PHE A 158 10.82 -17.46 2.69
C PHE A 158 10.57 -18.85 3.30
N ARG A 159 11.47 -19.28 4.20
CA ARG A 159 11.43 -20.64 4.78
C ARG A 159 10.14 -20.89 5.52
N HIS A 160 9.72 -20.01 6.41
CA HIS A 160 8.53 -20.23 7.24
C HIS A 160 7.26 -20.24 6.39
N LEU A 161 7.15 -19.33 5.43
CA LEU A 161 6.05 -19.29 4.48
C LEU A 161 5.98 -20.57 3.65
N LYS A 162 7.11 -21.04 3.11
CA LYS A 162 7.17 -22.27 2.31
C LYS A 162 6.90 -23.51 3.15
N THR A 163 7.36 -23.56 4.39
CA THR A 163 6.99 -24.63 5.34
C THR A 163 5.48 -24.67 5.52
N MET A 164 4.82 -23.54 5.78
CA MET A 164 3.35 -23.51 5.89
C MET A 164 2.67 -23.94 4.58
N LEU A 165 3.18 -23.50 3.43
CA LEU A 165 2.63 -23.86 2.11
C LEU A 165 2.68 -25.38 1.86
N TYR A 166 3.79 -26.03 2.19
CA TYR A 166 4.00 -27.45 1.88
C TYR A 166 3.47 -28.38 2.97
N ASP A 167 3.63 -28.03 4.24
CA ASP A 167 3.30 -28.91 5.36
C ASP A 167 1.84 -28.74 5.80
N THR A 168 1.29 -27.52 5.67
CA THR A 168 -0.08 -27.17 6.10
C THR A 168 -0.81 -26.32 5.05
N PRO A 169 -1.04 -26.86 3.83
CA PRO A 169 -1.60 -26.08 2.72
C PRO A 169 -2.98 -25.49 3.04
N ASP A 170 -3.82 -26.17 3.82
CA ASP A 170 -5.13 -25.65 4.23
C ASP A 170 -5.00 -24.38 5.09
N THR A 171 -4.04 -24.36 6.01
CA THR A 171 -3.71 -23.17 6.82
C THR A 171 -3.23 -22.02 5.93
N MET A 172 -2.38 -22.32 4.94
CA MET A 172 -1.94 -21.32 3.96
C MET A 172 -3.11 -20.75 3.16
N HIS A 173 -4.01 -21.62 2.65
CA HIS A 173 -5.18 -21.19 1.91
C HIS A 173 -6.12 -20.34 2.76
N GLN A 174 -6.32 -20.68 4.04
CA GLN A 174 -7.12 -19.87 4.97
C GLN A 174 -6.52 -18.48 5.18
N LEU A 175 -5.19 -18.36 5.32
CA LEU A 175 -4.50 -17.09 5.42
C LEU A 175 -4.69 -16.25 4.14
N LEU A 176 -4.47 -16.88 2.98
CA LEU A 176 -4.61 -16.19 1.68
C LEU A 176 -6.04 -15.76 1.40
N ASP A 177 -7.05 -16.55 1.80
CA ASP A 177 -8.47 -16.21 1.66
C ASP A 177 -8.84 -15.01 2.54
N THR A 178 -8.38 -15.01 3.79
CA THR A 178 -8.56 -13.86 4.71
C THR A 178 -7.94 -12.59 4.12
N LEU A 179 -6.74 -12.69 3.56
CA LEU A 179 -6.05 -11.56 2.93
C LEU A 179 -6.71 -11.14 1.62
N ALA A 180 -7.26 -12.06 0.83
CA ALA A 180 -8.00 -11.74 -0.38
C ALA A 180 -9.24 -10.90 -0.08
N HIS A 181 -9.99 -11.25 0.98
CA HIS A 181 -11.12 -10.45 1.46
C HIS A 181 -10.67 -9.05 1.93
N ALA A 182 -9.60 -8.98 2.74
CA ALA A 182 -9.07 -7.70 3.22
C ALA A 182 -8.58 -6.79 2.10
N VAL A 183 -7.83 -7.33 1.14
CA VAL A 183 -7.33 -6.58 -0.03
C VAL A 183 -8.50 -6.11 -0.90
N THR A 184 -9.53 -6.93 -1.08
CA THR A 184 -10.72 -6.57 -1.85
C THR A 184 -11.46 -5.41 -1.22
N ASP A 185 -11.73 -5.46 0.09
CA ASP A 185 -12.40 -4.37 0.79
C ASP A 185 -11.56 -3.09 0.76
N TYR A 186 -10.26 -3.20 1.04
CA TYR A 186 -9.33 -2.07 1.03
C TYR A 186 -9.23 -1.37 -0.32
N LEU A 187 -9.11 -2.11 -1.43
CA LEU A 187 -9.07 -1.52 -2.76
C LEU A 187 -10.41 -0.89 -3.15
N ASN A 188 -11.53 -1.52 -2.81
CA ASN A 188 -12.85 -0.95 -3.06
C ASN A 188 -13.06 0.34 -2.26
N ALA A 189 -12.61 0.40 -1.01
CA ALA A 189 -12.66 1.61 -0.19
C ALA A 189 -11.80 2.73 -0.81
N GLN A 190 -10.60 2.44 -1.31
CA GLN A 190 -9.79 3.42 -2.03
C GLN A 190 -10.50 3.94 -3.30
N ILE A 191 -11.16 3.06 -4.06
CA ILE A 191 -11.94 3.44 -5.24
C ILE A 191 -13.08 4.39 -4.85
N ARG A 192 -13.84 4.04 -3.79
CA ARG A 192 -14.92 4.91 -3.26
C ARG A 192 -14.39 6.26 -2.78
N ALA A 193 -13.21 6.29 -2.16
CA ALA A 193 -12.56 7.51 -1.69
C ALA A 193 -12.00 8.40 -2.82
N GLY A 194 -11.84 7.86 -4.05
CA GLY A 194 -11.49 8.64 -5.24
C GLY A 194 -10.29 8.15 -6.04
N ALA A 195 -9.73 6.97 -5.72
CA ALA A 195 -8.76 6.32 -6.61
C ALA A 195 -9.43 5.97 -7.95
N GLN A 196 -8.77 6.29 -9.06
CA GLN A 196 -9.30 6.08 -10.42
C GLN A 196 -8.68 4.89 -11.14
N ALA A 197 -7.58 4.38 -10.58
CA ALA A 197 -6.96 3.12 -10.93
C ALA A 197 -6.42 2.49 -9.65
N VAL A 198 -6.27 1.18 -9.63
CA VAL A 198 -5.63 0.46 -8.51
C VAL A 198 -4.57 -0.49 -9.03
N GLN A 199 -3.49 -0.64 -8.26
CA GLN A 199 -2.41 -1.58 -8.56
C GLN A 199 -2.21 -2.57 -7.39
N ILE A 200 -2.00 -3.84 -7.74
CA ILE A 200 -1.63 -4.89 -6.78
C ILE A 200 -0.15 -5.21 -7.00
N PHE A 201 0.64 -5.16 -5.91
CA PHE A 201 2.07 -5.46 -5.90
C PHE A 201 2.40 -6.87 -5.42
#